data_AF-A0A518JZ64-F1
#
_entry.id   AF-A0A518JZ64-F1
#
_cell.length_a   1.000
_cell.length_b   1.000
_cell.length_c   1.000
_cell.angle_alpha   90.00
_cell.angle_beta   90.00
_cell.angle_gamma   90.00
#
_symmetry.space_group_name_H-M   'P 1'
#
loop_
_entity.id
_entity.type
_entity.pdbx_description
1 polymer ?
#
loop_
_entity_poly.entity_id
_entity_poly.type
_entity_poly.pdbx_seq_one_letter_code
_entity_poly.pdbx_strand_id
1 'polypeptide(L)'
;MDWQPFAAMNLLRNPFGELTRDDRVRAAVVDVADCIDRLQQPQTALQFIADCGRGKTTHLLSIAAQAPAAAYVYLPEDERCPPIPHGQPLLIDEVQRLPWLVRRRVFARGGGLVLGTHVDLAGPLRRAGYRVWTYHVGQDLTAERLAEMLNRRIQLARLRSGPIPQISETEAADWMTRHGSDIRAIEFDLYERFQQQIGVG
;
A
#
# COMPACT_ATOMS: atom_id res chain seq x y z
N MET A 1 26.35 17.62 18.24
CA MET A 1 25.33 18.57 17.77
C MET A 1 24.80 17.95 16.50
N ASP A 2 23.68 17.23 16.60
CA ASP A 2 23.21 16.35 15.53
C ASP A 2 22.67 17.21 14.38
N TRP A 3 23.38 17.18 13.26
CA TRP A 3 22.94 17.82 12.03
C TRP A 3 21.65 17.15 11.57
N GLN A 4 20.53 17.86 11.69
CA GLN A 4 19.23 17.44 11.17
C GLN A 4 18.94 18.25 9.90
N PRO A 5 19.28 17.73 8.71
CA PRO A 5 19.23 18.51 7.48
C PRO A 5 17.82 19.05 7.17
N PHE A 6 16.78 18.36 7.63
CA PHE A 6 15.38 18.73 7.40
C PHE A 6 14.75 19.60 8.50
N ALA A 7 15.49 19.92 9.57
CA ALA A 7 14.95 20.68 10.70
C ALA A 7 14.50 22.11 10.32
N ALA A 8 15.11 22.69 9.27
CA ALA A 8 14.70 23.98 8.72
C ALA A 8 13.26 23.98 8.18
N MET A 9 12.78 22.82 7.70
CA MET A 9 11.40 22.60 7.26
C MET A 9 10.51 22.05 8.39
N ASN A 10 11.02 21.99 9.62
CA ASN A 10 10.35 21.35 10.76
C ASN A 10 10.04 19.85 10.54
N LEU A 11 10.94 19.14 9.85
CA LEU A 11 10.82 17.71 9.57
C LEU A 11 11.99 16.92 10.17
N LEU A 12 11.71 15.70 10.65
CA LEU A 12 12.67 14.73 11.21
C LEU A 12 13.54 14.10 10.12
N ARG A 13 12.98 13.91 8.92
CA ARG A 13 13.56 13.18 7.80
C ARG A 13 12.85 13.58 6.50
N ASN A 14 13.36 13.12 5.35
CA ASN A 14 12.65 13.24 4.08
C ASN A 14 11.32 12.46 4.16
N PRO A 15 10.15 13.10 3.97
CA PRO A 15 8.84 12.44 4.08
C PRO A 15 8.55 11.43 2.96
N PHE A 16 9.30 11.49 1.87
CA PHE A 16 9.15 10.59 0.72
C PHE A 16 10.21 9.48 0.68
N GLY A 17 11.04 9.37 1.73
CA GLY A 17 11.93 8.21 1.92
C GLY A 17 11.18 6.91 2.21
N GLU A 18 11.92 5.83 2.43
CA GLU A 18 11.34 4.52 2.69
C GLU A 18 10.49 4.53 3.98
N LEU A 19 9.22 4.11 3.86
CA LEU A 19 8.32 3.98 5.00
C LEU A 19 8.42 2.58 5.61
N THR A 20 8.49 2.56 6.95
CA THR A 20 8.23 1.36 7.74
C THR A 20 6.81 0.83 7.49
N ARG A 21 6.52 -0.43 7.82
CA ARG A 21 5.16 -0.98 7.66
C ARG A 21 4.11 -0.16 8.43
N ASP A 22 4.42 0.22 9.65
CA ASP A 22 3.52 1.01 10.49
C ASP A 22 3.29 2.42 9.91
N ASP A 23 4.35 3.04 9.38
CA ASP A 23 4.22 4.33 8.70
C ASP A 23 3.40 4.23 7.42
N ARG A 24 3.49 3.13 6.66
CA ARG A 24 2.64 2.90 5.47
C ARG A 24 1.16 2.82 5.84
N VAL A 25 0.82 2.15 6.94
CA VAL A 25 -0.56 2.09 7.45
C VAL A 25 -1.03 3.47 7.88
N ARG A 26 -0.20 4.23 8.61
CA ARG A 26 -0.57 5.58 9.08
C ARG A 26 -0.67 6.60 7.95
N ALA A 27 0.12 6.46 6.90
CA ALA A 27 0.07 7.32 5.72
C ALA A 27 -1.12 6.97 4.80
N ALA A 28 -1.65 5.76 4.91
CA ALA A 28 -2.71 5.27 4.05
C ALA A 28 -3.99 6.10 4.19
N VAL A 29 -4.51 6.60 3.07
CA VAL A 29 -5.88 7.11 2.95
C VAL A 29 -6.73 6.00 2.32
N VAL A 30 -6.96 4.92 3.06
CA VAL A 30 -7.77 3.80 2.59
C VAL A 30 -8.81 3.46 3.64
N ASP A 31 -10.09 3.53 3.26
CA ASP A 31 -11.16 2.98 4.07
C ASP A 31 -11.30 1.48 3.74
N VAL A 32 -11.12 0.65 4.76
CA VAL A 32 -11.19 -0.81 4.66
C VAL A 32 -12.33 -1.39 5.49
N ALA A 33 -13.23 -0.58 6.05
CA ALA A 33 -14.35 -1.07 6.88
C ALA A 33 -15.20 -2.11 6.13
N ASP A 34 -15.63 -1.77 4.91
CA ASP A 34 -16.35 -2.68 4.01
C ASP A 34 -15.60 -3.99 3.75
N CYS A 35 -14.26 -3.93 3.67
CA CYS A 35 -13.42 -5.11 3.49
C CYS A 35 -13.46 -6.00 4.72
N ILE A 36 -13.35 -5.41 5.92
CA ILE A 36 -13.41 -6.13 7.20
C ILE A 36 -14.78 -6.81 7.37
N ASP A 37 -15.87 -6.13 7.04
CA ASP A 37 -17.22 -6.69 7.12
C ASP A 37 -17.41 -7.88 6.17
N ARG A 38 -16.91 -7.77 4.93
CA ARG A 38 -16.95 -8.88 3.96
C ARG A 38 -16.13 -10.08 4.42
N LEU A 39 -15.02 -9.85 5.10
CA LEU A 39 -14.15 -10.90 5.62
C LEU A 39 -14.77 -11.67 6.80
N GLN A 40 -15.84 -11.16 7.42
CA GLN A 40 -16.63 -11.93 8.39
C GLN A 40 -17.43 -13.06 7.74
N GLN A 41 -17.66 -13.00 6.42
CA GLN A 41 -18.38 -14.06 5.72
C GLN A 41 -17.46 -15.26 5.46
N PRO A 42 -17.96 -16.50 5.60
CA PRO A 42 -17.19 -17.70 5.27
C PRO A 42 -16.72 -17.69 3.81
N GLN A 43 -15.47 -18.14 3.59
CA GLN A 43 -14.87 -18.29 2.27
C GLN A 43 -14.95 -17.02 1.40
N THR A 44 -14.67 -15.85 1.99
CA THR A 44 -14.49 -14.60 1.24
C THR A 44 -13.06 -14.45 0.73
N ALA A 45 -12.91 -14.04 -0.52
CA ALA A 45 -11.64 -13.58 -1.08
C ALA A 45 -11.78 -12.13 -1.56
N LEU A 46 -10.94 -11.25 -1.04
CA LEU A 46 -10.76 -9.90 -1.56
C LEU A 46 -9.52 -9.90 -2.46
N GLN A 47 -9.63 -9.37 -3.67
CA GLN A 47 -8.47 -9.14 -4.54
C GLN A 47 -8.34 -7.65 -4.87
N PHE A 48 -7.15 -7.12 -4.66
CA PHE A 48 -6.74 -5.77 -5.03
C PHE A 48 -5.87 -5.87 -6.29
N ILE A 49 -6.44 -5.49 -7.42
CA ILE A 49 -5.80 -5.54 -8.73
C ILE A 49 -5.29 -4.16 -9.09
N ALA A 50 -3.99 -4.04 -9.34
CA ALA A 50 -3.39 -2.84 -9.90
C ALA A 50 -1.98 -3.11 -10.41
N ASP A 51 -1.49 -2.23 -11.28
CA ASP A 51 -0.10 -2.22 -11.72
C ASP A 51 0.86 -1.95 -10.54
N CYS A 52 2.17 -2.08 -10.81
CA CYS A 52 3.20 -1.76 -9.84
C CYS A 52 3.04 -0.31 -9.33
N GLY A 53 3.29 -0.08 -8.04
CA GLY A 53 3.31 1.26 -7.46
C GLY A 53 1.97 1.91 -7.10
N ARG A 54 0.83 1.22 -7.31
CA ARG A 54 -0.50 1.81 -7.08
C ARG A 54 -1.14 1.57 -5.70
N GLY A 55 -0.38 1.14 -4.69
CA GLY A 55 -0.88 1.06 -3.31
C GLY A 55 -1.64 -0.21 -2.92
N LYS A 56 -1.47 -1.34 -3.62
CA LYS A 56 -2.00 -2.65 -3.21
C LYS A 56 -1.52 -3.05 -1.81
N THR A 57 -0.20 -3.00 -1.58
CA THR A 57 0.43 -3.30 -0.30
C THR A 57 -0.18 -2.49 0.83
N THR A 58 -0.50 -1.22 0.60
CA THR A 58 -1.10 -0.32 1.57
C THR A 58 -2.49 -0.79 2.01
N HIS A 59 -3.33 -1.27 1.08
CA HIS A 59 -4.64 -1.85 1.42
C HIS A 59 -4.49 -3.12 2.26
N LEU A 60 -3.58 -4.03 1.86
CA LEU A 60 -3.33 -5.27 2.59
C LEU A 60 -2.84 -4.98 4.02
N LEU A 61 -1.88 -4.07 4.19
CA LEU A 61 -1.37 -3.71 5.52
C LEU A 61 -2.43 -3.01 6.39
N SER A 62 -3.29 -2.19 5.79
CA SER A 62 -4.39 -1.54 6.52
C SER A 62 -5.43 -2.55 7.00
N ILE A 63 -5.73 -3.57 6.20
CA ILE A 63 -6.58 -4.69 6.63
C ILE A 63 -5.90 -5.50 7.74
N ALA A 64 -4.61 -5.82 7.60
CA ALA A 64 -3.86 -6.57 8.62
C ALA A 64 -3.83 -5.84 9.97
N ALA A 65 -3.73 -4.50 9.95
CA ALA A 65 -3.76 -3.69 11.17
C ALA A 65 -5.11 -3.73 11.91
N GLN A 66 -6.22 -4.00 11.20
CA GLN A 66 -7.57 -4.07 11.77
C GLN A 66 -8.03 -5.51 12.07
N ALA A 67 -7.28 -6.51 11.64
CA ALA A 67 -7.61 -7.93 11.83
C ALA A 67 -6.51 -8.65 12.63
N PRO A 68 -6.61 -8.75 13.97
CA PRO A 68 -5.52 -9.29 14.81
C PRO A 68 -5.09 -10.73 14.50
N ALA A 69 -5.99 -11.55 13.94
CA ALA A 69 -5.70 -12.94 13.54
C ALA A 69 -5.13 -13.05 12.10
N ALA A 70 -4.93 -11.92 11.43
CA ALA A 70 -4.38 -11.87 10.09
C ALA A 70 -2.92 -12.34 10.03
N ALA A 71 -2.56 -12.99 8.93
CA ALA A 71 -1.16 -13.25 8.60
C ALA A 71 -0.83 -12.69 7.22
N TYR A 72 0.23 -11.89 7.14
CA TYR A 72 0.69 -11.24 5.92
C TYR A 72 1.97 -11.89 5.38
N VAL A 73 2.03 -12.11 4.08
CA VAL A 73 3.24 -12.52 3.36
C VAL A 73 3.38 -11.72 2.07
N TYR A 74 4.59 -11.25 1.81
CA TYR A 74 5.00 -10.63 0.54
C TYR A 74 5.74 -11.66 -0.30
N LEU A 75 5.44 -11.74 -1.59
CA LEU A 75 6.15 -12.62 -2.53
C LEU A 75 7.18 -11.83 -3.35
N PRO A 76 8.48 -12.01 -3.06
CA PRO A 76 9.54 -11.31 -3.77
C PRO A 76 9.63 -11.71 -5.24
N GLU A 77 10.30 -10.86 -6.03
CA GLU A 77 10.59 -11.11 -7.43
C GLU A 77 11.85 -11.97 -7.55
N ASP A 78 11.85 -12.96 -8.44
CA ASP A 78 12.99 -13.84 -8.74
C ASP A 78 13.63 -14.58 -7.54
N GLU A 79 12.98 -14.56 -6.39
CA GLU A 79 13.39 -15.24 -5.18
C GLU A 79 12.53 -16.47 -4.88
N ARG A 80 13.03 -17.32 -3.97
CA ARG A 80 12.28 -18.50 -3.54
C ARG A 80 11.00 -18.08 -2.82
N CYS A 81 9.87 -18.70 -3.19
CA CYS A 81 8.61 -18.51 -2.50
C CYS A 81 8.79 -18.73 -0.98
N PRO A 82 8.51 -17.73 -0.13
CA PRO A 82 8.61 -17.88 1.31
C PRO A 82 7.57 -18.87 1.84
N PRO A 83 7.75 -19.37 3.08
CA PRO A 83 6.71 -20.14 3.76
C PRO A 83 5.41 -19.33 3.86
N ILE A 84 4.28 -19.96 3.53
CA ILE A 84 2.97 -19.31 3.63
C ILE A 84 2.48 -19.43 5.07
N PRO A 85 2.23 -18.32 5.78
CA PRO A 85 1.84 -18.37 7.18
C PRO A 85 0.41 -18.87 7.38
N HIS A 86 0.11 -19.20 8.64
CA HIS A 86 -1.25 -19.51 9.08
C HIS A 86 -1.86 -18.25 9.72
N GLY A 87 -2.88 -17.68 9.08
CA GLY A 87 -3.72 -16.63 9.66
C GLY A 87 -5.12 -16.63 9.03
N GLN A 88 -6.06 -15.96 9.69
CA GLN A 88 -7.41 -15.75 9.19
C GLN A 88 -7.83 -14.30 9.42
N PRO A 89 -7.88 -13.47 8.36
CA PRO A 89 -7.60 -13.82 6.96
C PRO A 89 -6.10 -14.07 6.68
N LEU A 90 -5.81 -14.78 5.59
CA LEU A 90 -4.46 -14.83 5.01
C LEU A 90 -4.32 -13.73 3.95
N LEU A 91 -3.30 -12.89 4.10
CA LEU A 91 -2.99 -11.80 3.18
C LEU A 91 -1.72 -12.14 2.39
N ILE A 92 -1.82 -12.11 1.06
CA ILE A 92 -0.70 -12.41 0.16
C ILE A 92 -0.55 -11.25 -0.82
N ASP A 93 0.58 -10.57 -0.76
CA ASP A 93 0.95 -9.55 -1.73
C ASP A 93 1.76 -10.16 -2.88
N GLU A 94 1.57 -9.63 -4.09
CA GLU A 94 2.11 -10.17 -5.35
C GLU A 94 1.76 -11.66 -5.59
N VAL A 95 0.52 -12.06 -5.25
CA VAL A 95 0.05 -13.47 -5.27
C VAL A 95 0.21 -14.16 -6.63
N GLN A 96 0.27 -13.40 -7.74
CA GLN A 96 0.50 -13.96 -9.08
C GLN A 96 1.84 -14.69 -9.19
N ARG A 97 2.78 -14.41 -8.27
CA ARG A 97 4.09 -15.05 -8.16
C ARG A 97 4.05 -16.40 -7.43
N LEU A 98 2.91 -16.79 -6.83
CA LEU A 98 2.81 -18.10 -6.17
C LEU A 98 3.06 -19.25 -7.16
N PRO A 99 3.96 -20.20 -6.82
CA PRO A 99 4.08 -21.44 -7.57
C PRO A 99 2.73 -22.17 -7.63
N TRP A 100 2.41 -22.76 -8.79
CA TRP A 100 1.08 -23.32 -9.05
C TRP A 100 0.60 -24.32 -7.98
N LEU A 101 1.49 -25.21 -7.52
CA LEU A 101 1.17 -26.19 -6.46
C LEU A 101 0.89 -25.53 -5.11
N VAL A 102 1.58 -24.44 -4.79
CA VAL A 102 1.36 -23.67 -3.55
C VAL A 102 0.05 -22.91 -3.66
N ARG A 103 -0.20 -22.26 -4.80
CA ARG A 103 -1.46 -21.54 -5.07
C ARG A 103 -2.68 -22.44 -4.92
N ARG A 104 -2.63 -23.67 -5.46
CA ARG A 104 -3.73 -24.65 -5.29
C ARG A 104 -3.98 -24.99 -3.83
N ARG A 105 -2.93 -25.17 -3.02
CA ARG A 105 -3.06 -25.43 -1.58
C ARG A 105 -3.60 -24.22 -0.82
N VAL A 106 -3.13 -23.02 -1.13
CA VAL A 106 -3.63 -21.77 -0.56
C VAL A 106 -5.13 -21.62 -0.83
N PHE A 107 -5.58 -21.83 -2.07
CA PHE A 107 -6.99 -21.71 -2.41
C PHE A 107 -7.83 -22.87 -1.87
N ALA A 108 -7.25 -24.03 -1.59
CA ALA A 108 -7.99 -25.13 -0.98
C ALA A 108 -8.16 -25.00 0.55
N ARG A 109 -7.47 -24.05 1.20
CA ARG A 109 -7.39 -23.98 2.68
C ARG A 109 -8.70 -23.53 3.36
N GLY A 110 -9.60 -22.88 2.63
CA GLY A 110 -10.79 -22.21 3.20
C GLY A 110 -10.46 -20.94 3.99
N GLY A 111 -11.47 -20.36 4.67
CA GLY A 111 -11.32 -19.10 5.43
C GLY A 111 -11.13 -17.86 4.54
N GLY A 112 -10.90 -16.70 5.14
CA GLY A 112 -10.73 -15.43 4.43
C GLY A 112 -9.39 -15.28 3.71
N LEU A 113 -9.41 -14.75 2.48
CA LEU A 113 -8.23 -14.40 1.69
C LEU A 113 -8.23 -12.91 1.32
N VAL A 114 -7.06 -12.29 1.35
CA VAL A 114 -6.84 -10.92 0.83
C VAL A 114 -5.61 -10.94 -0.06
N LEU A 115 -5.75 -10.53 -1.32
CA LEU A 115 -4.73 -10.77 -2.33
C LEU A 115 -4.37 -9.48 -3.06
N GLY A 116 -3.09 -9.11 -3.05
CA GLY A 116 -2.55 -8.09 -3.95
C GLY A 116 -2.04 -8.76 -5.22
N THR A 117 -2.52 -8.33 -6.39
CA THR A 117 -2.20 -8.99 -7.68
C THR A 117 -2.14 -8.01 -8.85
N HIS A 118 -1.46 -8.39 -9.92
CA HIS A 118 -1.51 -7.71 -11.23
C HIS A 118 -2.50 -8.37 -12.20
N VAL A 119 -3.02 -9.55 -11.86
CA VAL A 119 -3.92 -10.34 -12.71
C VAL A 119 -5.18 -10.74 -11.97
N ASP A 120 -6.30 -10.86 -12.68
CA ASP A 120 -7.56 -11.32 -12.09
C ASP A 120 -7.51 -12.81 -11.73
N LEU A 121 -7.79 -13.12 -10.46
CA LEU A 121 -7.82 -14.47 -9.91
C LEU A 121 -9.24 -14.96 -9.57
N ALA A 122 -10.29 -14.24 -9.99
CA ALA A 122 -11.66 -14.59 -9.66
C ALA A 122 -12.05 -15.99 -10.15
N GLY A 123 -11.65 -16.37 -11.36
CA GLY A 123 -11.91 -17.71 -11.92
C GLY A 123 -11.41 -18.85 -11.02
N PRO A 124 -10.10 -18.94 -10.71
CA PRO A 124 -9.58 -19.98 -9.82
C PRO A 124 -10.09 -19.89 -8.38
N LEU A 125 -10.36 -18.69 -7.84
CA LEU A 125 -10.92 -18.53 -6.49
C LEU A 125 -12.37 -19.04 -6.40
N ARG A 126 -13.23 -18.67 -7.36
CA ARG A 126 -14.61 -19.16 -7.43
C ARG A 126 -14.68 -20.68 -7.56
N ARG A 127 -13.79 -21.28 -8.36
CA ARG A 127 -13.67 -22.75 -8.48
C ARG A 127 -13.27 -23.42 -7.16
N ALA A 128 -12.60 -22.71 -6.26
CA ALA A 128 -12.26 -23.18 -4.92
C ALA A 128 -13.35 -22.86 -3.87
N GLY A 129 -14.52 -22.35 -4.29
CA GLY A 129 -15.67 -22.08 -3.43
C GLY A 129 -15.71 -20.68 -2.83
N TYR A 130 -14.85 -19.75 -3.26
CA TYR A 130 -14.82 -18.41 -2.70
C TYR A 130 -15.89 -17.47 -3.25
N ARG A 131 -16.43 -16.62 -2.38
CA ARG A 131 -17.08 -15.36 -2.76
C ARG A 131 -16.00 -14.33 -3.02
N VAL A 132 -15.86 -13.88 -4.26
CA VAL A 132 -14.77 -13.01 -4.69
C VAL A 132 -15.24 -11.58 -4.86
N TRP A 133 -14.54 -10.65 -4.22
CA TRP A 133 -14.69 -9.21 -4.41
C TRP A 133 -13.41 -8.63 -5.00
N THR A 134 -13.56 -7.86 -6.08
CA THR A 134 -12.44 -7.26 -6.82
C THR A 134 -12.42 -5.75 -6.61
N TYR A 135 -11.26 -5.22 -6.24
CA TYR A 135 -11.00 -3.80 -6.10
C TYR A 135 -9.89 -3.40 -7.07
N HIS A 136 -10.18 -2.48 -7.99
CA HIS A 136 -9.18 -1.94 -8.90
C HIS A 136 -8.50 -0.73 -8.23
N VAL A 137 -7.23 -0.89 -7.85
CA VAL A 137 -6.53 0.15 -7.07
C VAL A 137 -5.89 1.19 -8.01
N GLY A 138 -6.06 2.46 -7.68
CA GLY A 138 -5.43 3.57 -8.40
C GLY A 138 -6.13 3.98 -9.70
N GLN A 139 -7.34 3.47 -9.98
CA GLN A 139 -8.17 3.95 -11.10
C GLN A 139 -8.92 5.25 -10.76
N ASP A 140 -9.22 5.49 -9.47
CA ASP A 140 -9.96 6.67 -8.99
C ASP A 140 -9.05 7.63 -8.19
N LEU A 141 -7.77 7.74 -8.56
CA LEU A 141 -6.88 8.72 -7.93
C LEU A 141 -7.28 10.13 -8.41
N THR A 142 -7.67 10.99 -7.47
CA THR A 142 -7.92 12.42 -7.72
C THR A 142 -6.77 13.26 -7.19
N ALA A 143 -6.64 14.50 -7.67
CA ALA A 143 -5.63 15.44 -7.19
C ALA A 143 -5.78 15.71 -5.68
N GLU A 144 -7.03 15.86 -5.22
CA GLU A 144 -7.37 16.01 -3.80
C GLU A 144 -6.86 14.81 -2.98
N ARG A 145 -7.15 13.58 -3.40
CA ARG A 145 -6.70 12.36 -2.69
C ARG A 145 -5.19 12.23 -2.71
N LEU A 146 -4.55 12.55 -3.84
CA LEU A 146 -3.09 12.55 -3.94
C LEU A 146 -2.49 13.58 -2.95
N ALA A 147 -2.99 14.81 -2.95
CA ALA A 147 -2.53 15.84 -2.02
C ALA A 147 -2.71 15.40 -0.56
N GLU A 148 -3.84 14.79 -0.21
CA GLU A 148 -4.07 14.23 1.13
C GLU A 148 -3.03 13.17 1.50
N MET A 149 -2.79 12.19 0.62
CA MET A 149 -1.80 11.13 0.83
C MET A 149 -0.40 11.69 1.05
N LEU A 150 0.03 12.62 0.20
CA LEU A 150 1.37 13.21 0.29
C LEU A 150 1.51 14.07 1.55
N ASN A 151 0.48 14.86 1.90
CA ASN A 151 0.49 15.67 3.12
C ASN A 151 0.48 14.82 4.39
N ARG A 152 -0.20 13.66 4.41
CA ARG A 152 -0.09 12.71 5.54
C ARG A 152 1.34 12.22 5.72
N ARG A 153 2.08 11.96 4.63
CA ARG A 153 3.50 11.59 4.72
C ARG A 153 4.35 12.73 5.29
N ILE A 154 4.13 13.98 4.86
CA ILE A 154 4.83 15.15 5.43
C ILE A 154 4.50 15.30 6.92
N GLN A 155 3.24 15.10 7.30
CA GLN A 155 2.79 15.16 8.69
C GLN A 155 3.45 14.09 9.56
N LEU A 156 3.63 12.86 9.06
CA LEU A 156 4.34 11.79 9.78
C LEU A 156 5.82 12.10 10.01
N ALA A 157 6.42 12.91 9.16
CA ALA A 157 7.80 13.35 9.31
C ALA A 157 7.95 14.60 10.18
N ARG A 158 6.87 15.16 10.76
CA ARG A 158 6.93 16.39 11.57
C ARG A 158 7.87 16.23 12.79
N LEU A 159 8.78 17.19 12.97
CA LEU A 159 9.71 17.25 14.11
C LEU A 159 9.07 17.78 15.39
N ARG A 160 8.33 18.89 15.30
CA ARG A 160 7.67 19.52 16.45
C ARG A 160 6.42 20.26 16.00
N SER A 161 5.62 20.72 16.97
CA SER A 161 4.51 21.63 16.70
C SER A 161 4.98 22.85 15.92
N GLY A 162 4.22 23.24 14.91
CA GLY A 162 4.55 24.37 14.03
C GLY A 162 4.23 24.08 12.57
N PRO A 163 4.51 25.04 11.68
CA PRO A 163 4.31 24.87 10.25
C PRO A 163 5.21 23.76 9.71
N ILE A 164 4.73 23.08 8.66
CA ILE A 164 5.44 22.11 7.83
C ILE A 164 5.06 22.40 6.38
N PRO A 165 5.85 21.97 5.38
CA PRO A 165 5.45 22.06 3.98
C PRO A 165 4.08 21.40 3.76
N GLN A 166 3.31 21.96 2.82
CA GLN A 166 2.05 21.39 2.38
C GLN A 166 2.03 21.35 0.86
N ILE A 167 1.50 20.26 0.32
CA ILE A 167 1.27 20.08 -1.11
C ILE A 167 -0.18 20.45 -1.38
N SER A 168 -0.38 21.45 -2.23
CA SER A 168 -1.70 21.87 -2.69
C SER A 168 -2.30 20.87 -3.67
N GLU A 169 -3.63 20.93 -3.84
CA GLU A 169 -4.33 20.16 -4.87
C GLU A 169 -3.83 20.51 -6.29
N THR A 170 -3.50 21.78 -6.54
CA THR A 170 -2.95 22.23 -7.83
C THR A 170 -1.60 21.58 -8.11
N GLU A 171 -0.68 21.56 -7.14
CA GLU A 171 0.59 20.86 -7.30
C GLU A 171 0.37 19.36 -7.53
N ALA A 172 -0.56 18.74 -6.80
CA ALA A 172 -0.89 17.33 -6.99
C ALA A 172 -1.47 17.06 -8.40
N ALA A 173 -2.28 17.95 -8.95
CA ALA A 173 -2.77 17.85 -10.32
C ALA A 173 -1.61 17.90 -11.34
N ASP A 174 -0.66 18.81 -11.16
CA ASP A 174 0.53 18.90 -12.03
C ASP A 174 1.40 17.64 -11.96
N TRP A 175 1.45 16.98 -10.79
CA TRP A 175 2.10 15.68 -10.63
C TRP A 175 1.39 14.56 -11.39
N MET A 176 0.06 14.52 -11.29
CA MET A 176 -0.76 13.55 -12.01
C MET A 176 -0.64 13.72 -13.52
N THR A 177 -0.54 14.95 -14.03
CA THR A 177 -0.30 15.18 -15.46
C THR A 177 1.03 14.58 -15.93
N ARG A 178 2.06 14.58 -15.08
CA ARG A 178 3.41 14.09 -15.42
C ARG A 178 3.58 12.58 -15.25
N HIS A 179 2.99 12.00 -14.22
CA HIS A 179 3.23 10.59 -13.84
C HIS A 179 1.98 9.70 -13.94
N GLY A 180 0.83 10.28 -14.30
CA GLY A 180 -0.46 9.58 -14.25
C GLY A 180 -0.80 9.18 -12.82
N SER A 181 -1.16 7.90 -12.63
CA SER A 181 -1.48 7.31 -11.32
C SER A 181 -0.34 6.52 -10.70
N ASP A 182 0.90 6.66 -11.20
CA ASP A 182 2.08 6.04 -10.59
C ASP A 182 2.54 6.84 -9.35
N ILE A 183 1.97 6.47 -8.20
CA ILE A 183 2.27 7.10 -6.92
C ILE A 183 3.75 6.93 -6.55
N ARG A 184 4.39 5.80 -6.91
CA ARG A 184 5.81 5.60 -6.60
C ARG A 184 6.70 6.54 -7.40
N ALA A 185 6.38 6.78 -8.67
CA ALA A 185 7.12 7.74 -9.48
C ALA A 185 6.98 9.17 -8.92
N ILE A 186 5.78 9.55 -8.48
CA ILE A 186 5.53 10.85 -7.84
C ILE A 186 6.31 10.98 -6.52
N GLU A 187 6.28 9.95 -5.68
CA GLU A 187 7.03 9.92 -4.41
C GLU A 187 8.54 10.01 -4.64
N PHE A 188 9.06 9.38 -5.70
CA PHE A 188 10.47 9.46 -6.05
C PHE A 188 10.90 10.87 -6.49
N ASP A 189 10.15 11.54 -7.38
CA ASP A 189 10.49 12.93 -7.76
C ASP A 189 10.37 13.88 -6.56
N LEU A 190 9.36 13.68 -5.69
CA LEU A 190 9.24 14.45 -4.45
C LEU A 190 10.39 14.19 -3.48
N TYR A 191 10.89 12.97 -3.37
CA TYR A 191 12.07 12.65 -2.58
C TYR A 191 13.26 13.49 -3.04
N GLU A 192 13.56 13.47 -4.34
CA GLU A 192 14.66 14.23 -4.94
C GLU A 192 14.51 15.74 -4.69
N ARG A 193 13.31 16.29 -4.85
CA ARG A 193 13.05 17.71 -4.60
C ARG A 193 13.29 18.12 -3.14
N PHE A 194 12.81 17.32 -2.19
CA PHE A 194 13.06 17.58 -0.77
C PHE A 194 14.55 17.42 -0.42
N GLN A 195 15.25 16.51 -1.10
CA GLN A 195 16.70 16.31 -0.92
C GLN A 195 17.52 17.49 -1.47
N GLN A 196 17.12 18.07 -2.61
CA GLN A 196 17.80 19.23 -3.19
C GLN A 196 17.65 20.50 -2.33
N GLN A 197 16.50 20.68 -1.66
CA GLN A 197 16.25 21.85 -0.81
C GLN A 197 17.18 21.97 0.41
N ILE A 198 17.81 20.88 0.82
CA ILE A 198 18.75 20.85 1.95
C ILE A 198 20.22 20.89 1.50
N GLY A 199 20.48 21.07 0.19
CA GLY A 199 21.83 21.27 -0.37
C GLY A 199 22.73 20.03 -0.36
N VAL A 200 22.15 18.84 -0.25
CA VAL A 200 22.89 17.57 -0.33
C VAL A 200 22.67 17.00 -1.74
N GLY A 201 23.45 17.52 -2.69
CA GLY A 201 23.65 16.93 -4.02
C GLY A 201 25.00 16.23 -4.09
#